data_AF-A0A8S4G8N6-F1
#
_entry.id   AF-A0A8S4G8N6-F1
#
_cell.length_a   1.000
_cell.length_b   1.000
_cell.length_c   1.000
_cell.angle_alpha   90.00
_cell.angle_beta   90.00
_cell.angle_gamma   90.00
#
_symmetry.space_group_name_H-M   'P 1'
#
loop_
_entity.id
_entity.type
_entity.pdbx_description
1 polymer ?
#
loop_
_entity_poly.entity_id
_entity_poly.type
_entity_poly.pdbx_seq_one_letter_code
_entity_poly.pdbx_strand_id
1 'polypeptide(L)'
;MPATLDEQEETMRKFRRIAHFPTVIGAIDCTHIRVKKINADGVLHPATPSEEQYNRCHIKTRNAVERCFGLWKQRFRCLLRGLYGNIETARMAIVACAVLHNIAIDMREDLFPGEEAPAAGEVL
;
A
#
# COMPACT_ATOMS: atom_id res chain seq x y z
N MET A 1 15.21 -5.92 -4.65
CA MET A 1 15.78 -4.55 -4.53
C MET A 1 16.95 -4.50 -5.48
N PRO A 2 17.01 -3.54 -6.42
CA PRO A 2 18.09 -3.46 -7.41
C PRO A 2 19.45 -3.29 -6.71
N ALA A 3 20.41 -4.12 -7.11
CA ALA A 3 21.71 -4.25 -6.45
C ALA A 3 22.76 -3.28 -7.02
N THR A 4 22.56 -2.82 -8.26
CA THR A 4 23.47 -1.92 -8.98
C THR A 4 22.80 -0.60 -9.32
N LEU A 5 23.61 0.43 -9.61
CA LEU A 5 23.11 1.74 -10.02
C LEU A 5 22.36 1.67 -11.36
N ASP A 6 22.85 0.86 -12.30
CA ASP A 6 22.21 0.67 -13.60
C ASP A 6 20.81 0.04 -13.46
N GLU A 7 20.68 -0.98 -12.59
CA GLU A 7 19.39 -1.59 -12.27
C GLU A 7 18.45 -0.61 -11.57
N GLN A 8 18.98 0.27 -10.70
CA GLN A 8 18.20 1.33 -10.05
C GLN A 8 17.68 2.34 -11.07
N GLU A 9 18.53 2.84 -11.96
CA GLU A 9 18.13 3.77 -13.02
C GLU A 9 17.10 3.17 -13.97
N GLU A 10 17.28 1.90 -14.35
CA GLU A 10 16.31 1.20 -15.19
C GLU A 10 14.96 1.05 -14.46
N THR A 11 15.00 0.74 -13.17
CA THR A 11 13.79 0.64 -12.34
C THR A 11 13.08 1.99 -12.21
N MET A 12 13.81 3.06 -11.89
CA MET A 12 13.27 4.42 -11.85
C MET A 12 12.63 4.82 -13.19
N ARG A 13 13.28 4.51 -14.32
CA ARG A 13 12.76 4.79 -15.65
C ARG A 13 11.45 4.05 -15.92
N LYS A 14 11.34 2.78 -15.49
CA LYS A 14 10.11 1.98 -15.62
C LYS A 14 8.96 2.58 -14.82
N PHE A 15 9.18 2.92 -13.55
CA PHE A 15 8.15 3.55 -12.71
C PHE A 15 7.73 4.95 -13.21
N ARG A 16 8.69 5.76 -13.65
CA ARG A 16 8.43 7.07 -14.24
C ARG A 16 7.53 6.97 -15.48
N ARG A 17 7.74 5.96 -16.32
CA ARG A 17 6.97 5.75 -17.55
C ARG A 17 5.54 5.26 -17.28
N ILE A 18 5.34 4.43 -16.26
CA ILE A 18 4.03 3.82 -15.99
C ILE A 18 3.09 4.81 -15.30
N ALA A 19 3.58 5.53 -14.28
CA ALA A 19 2.72 6.33 -13.41
C ALA A 19 3.37 7.66 -12.96
N HIS A 20 4.37 8.16 -13.69
CA HIS A 20 5.08 9.41 -13.37
C HIS A 20 5.73 9.43 -11.97
N PHE A 21 6.25 8.29 -11.51
CA PHE A 21 7.04 8.21 -10.28
C PHE A 21 8.55 8.22 -10.58
N PRO A 22 9.25 9.37 -10.49
CA PRO A 22 10.57 9.55 -11.09
C PRO A 22 11.73 8.90 -10.33
N THR A 23 11.55 8.56 -9.05
CA THR A 23 12.65 8.12 -8.15
C THR A 23 12.38 6.77 -7.48
N VAL A 24 11.34 6.05 -7.91
CA VAL A 24 10.97 4.77 -7.29
C VAL A 24 11.88 3.66 -7.81
N ILE A 25 12.66 3.07 -6.90
CA ILE A 25 13.56 1.93 -7.17
C ILE A 25 12.97 0.58 -6.77
N GLY A 26 11.71 0.56 -6.34
CA GLY A 26 10.98 -0.64 -5.97
C GLY A 26 9.92 -0.37 -4.91
N ALA A 27 9.11 -1.38 -4.64
CA ALA A 27 8.20 -1.40 -3.50
C ALA A 27 8.82 -2.27 -2.41
N ILE A 28 9.01 -1.71 -1.22
CA ILE A 28 9.40 -2.46 -0.02
C ILE A 28 8.10 -2.69 0.76
N ASP A 29 7.80 -3.94 1.08
CA ASP A 29 6.72 -4.26 2.01
C ASP A 29 7.00 -3.62 3.38
N CYS A 30 6.01 -2.94 3.96
CA CYS A 30 6.11 -2.21 5.23
C CYS A 30 6.35 -3.13 6.44
N THR A 31 6.56 -4.43 6.22
CA THR A 31 6.99 -5.41 7.21
C THR A 31 8.40 -5.16 7.75
N HIS A 32 9.30 -4.55 6.97
CA HIS A 32 10.72 -4.40 7.35
C HIS A 32 11.06 -3.08 8.07
N ILE A 33 10.17 -2.08 8.06
CA ILE A 33 10.34 -0.83 8.80
C ILE A 33 9.58 -0.95 10.11
N ARG A 34 10.31 -1.30 11.19
CA ARG A 34 9.75 -1.33 12.54
C ARG A 34 9.41 0.08 12.98
N VAL A 35 8.13 0.38 13.13
CA VAL A 35 7.66 1.52 13.92
C VAL A 35 8.10 1.26 15.37
N LYS A 36 8.95 2.13 15.92
CA LYS A 36 9.31 2.06 17.34
C LYS A 36 8.04 2.33 18.17
N LYS A 37 7.44 1.29 18.75
CA LYS A 37 6.33 1.41 19.72
C LYS A 37 6.85 2.03 21.01
N ILE A 38 6.01 2.64 21.84
CA ILE A 38 6.36 3.00 23.22
C ILE A 38 5.96 1.81 24.11
N ASN A 39 6.88 1.29 24.93
CA ASN A 39 6.65 0.14 25.80
C ASN A 39 6.04 0.59 27.15
N ALA A 40 5.49 -0.36 27.90
CA ALA A 40 4.75 -0.17 29.15
C ALA A 40 5.60 0.36 30.34
N ASP A 41 6.92 0.32 30.22
CA ASP A 41 7.94 0.94 31.07
C ASP A 41 8.21 2.42 30.69
N GLY A 42 7.51 2.96 29.69
CA GLY A 42 7.48 4.38 29.34
C GLY A 42 8.65 4.87 28.49
N VAL A 43 9.62 4.02 28.17
CA VAL A 43 10.84 4.41 27.44
C VAL A 43 10.90 3.73 26.08
N LEU A 44 10.31 4.36 25.06
CA LEU A 44 10.93 4.40 23.73
C LEU A 44 10.99 5.84 23.25
N HIS A 45 12.21 6.34 23.13
CA HIS A 45 12.47 7.62 22.53
C HIS A 45 12.52 7.43 21.00
N PRO A 46 11.57 7.97 20.21
CA PRO A 46 12.04 8.78 19.10
C PRO A 46 12.99 9.80 19.73
N ALA A 47 14.30 9.63 19.56
CA ALA A 47 15.34 10.47 20.14
C ALA A 47 15.24 11.92 19.62
N THR A 48 14.46 12.14 18.57
CA THR A 48 14.31 13.44 17.91
C THR A 48 12.86 13.68 17.46
N PRO A 49 12.43 14.96 17.37
CA PRO A 49 11.16 15.33 16.74
C PRO A 49 11.01 14.78 15.31
N SER A 50 12.13 14.63 14.59
CA SER A 50 12.16 14.06 13.25
C SER A 50 11.76 12.58 13.23
N GLU A 51 12.18 11.79 14.21
CA GLU A 51 11.78 10.38 14.32
C GLU A 51 10.29 10.24 14.68
N GLU A 52 9.75 11.14 15.50
CA GLU A 52 8.32 11.14 15.83
C GLU A 52 7.47 11.53 14.63
N GLN A 53 7.88 12.56 13.88
CA GLN A 53 7.22 12.96 12.65
C GLN A 53 7.27 11.84 11.59
N TYR A 54 8.43 11.17 11.46
CA TYR A 54 8.58 10.01 10.59
C TYR A 54 7.60 8.89 10.99
N ASN A 55 7.55 8.52 12.27
CA ASN A 55 6.65 7.49 12.76
C ASN A 55 5.18 7.86 12.50
N ARG A 56 4.78 9.11 12.76
CA ARG A 56 3.41 9.59 12.51
C ARG A 56 3.03 9.47 11.04
N CYS A 57 3.87 9.96 10.14
CA CYS A 57 3.64 9.85 8.70
C CYS A 57 3.59 8.38 8.25
N HIS A 58 4.54 7.56 8.72
CA HIS A 58 4.60 6.15 8.37
C HIS A 58 3.37 5.36 8.87
N ILE A 59 2.91 5.60 10.09
CA ILE A 59 1.68 4.99 10.63
C ILE A 59 0.48 5.40 9.79
N LYS A 60 0.33 6.70 9.48
CA LYS A 60 -0.80 7.19 8.68
C LYS A 60 -0.85 6.51 7.31
N THR A 61 0.29 6.47 6.61
CA THR A 61 0.39 5.79 5.30
C THR A 61 0.10 4.30 5.42
N ARG A 62 0.64 3.62 6.43
CA ARG A 62 0.40 2.18 6.64
C ARG A 62 -1.08 1.88 6.91
N ASN A 63 -1.74 2.68 7.74
CA ASN A 63 -3.16 2.51 8.05
C ASN A 63 -4.04 2.68 6.80
N ALA A 64 -3.73 3.63 5.92
CA ALA A 64 -4.41 3.80 4.64
C ALA A 64 -4.28 2.55 3.76
N VAL A 65 -3.05 2.07 3.58
CA VAL A 65 -2.73 0.89 2.78
C VAL A 65 -3.39 -0.38 3.34
N GLU A 66 -3.30 -0.61 4.65
CA GLU A 66 -3.91 -1.77 5.31
C GLU A 66 -5.43 -1.76 5.20
N ARG A 67 -6.08 -0.60 5.37
CA ARG A 67 -7.52 -0.45 5.14
C ARG A 67 -7.89 -0.81 3.71
N CYS A 68 -7.20 -0.23 2.72
CA CYS A 68 -7.41 -0.54 1.30
C CYS A 68 -7.29 -2.05 1.02
N PHE A 69 -6.23 -2.71 1.47
CA PHE A 69 -6.08 -4.16 1.31
C PHE A 69 -7.15 -4.96 2.07
N GLY A 70 -7.61 -4.47 3.23
CA GLY A 70 -8.71 -5.07 3.99
C GLY A 70 -10.01 -5.08 3.20
N LEU A 71 -10.42 -3.93 2.66
CA LEU A 71 -11.57 -3.78 1.78
C LEU A 71 -11.46 -4.70 0.57
N TRP A 72 -10.30 -4.66 -0.08
CA TRP A 72 -10.06 -5.40 -1.30
C TRP A 72 -10.15 -6.92 -1.09
N LYS A 73 -9.59 -7.45 0.00
CA LYS A 73 -9.69 -8.88 0.38
C LYS A 73 -11.09 -9.28 0.85
N GLN A 74 -11.82 -8.36 1.48
CA GLN A 74 -13.21 -8.61 1.89
C GLN A 74 -14.13 -8.73 0.66
N ARG A 75 -13.98 -7.81 -0.30
CA ARG A 75 -14.71 -7.80 -1.58
C ARG A 75 -14.38 -9.03 -2.43
N PHE A 76 -13.10 -9.33 -2.59
CA PHE A 76 -12.64 -10.46 -3.38
C PHE A 76 -12.02 -11.55 -2.49
N ARG A 77 -12.87 -12.47 -2.00
CA ARG A 77 -12.47 -13.55 -1.08
C ARG A 77 -11.39 -14.48 -1.66
N CYS A 78 -11.20 -14.50 -2.98
CA CYS A 78 -10.09 -15.21 -3.62
C CYS A 78 -8.71 -14.64 -3.21
N LEU A 79 -8.61 -13.34 -2.90
CA LEU A 79 -7.39 -12.71 -2.38
C LEU A 79 -7.15 -13.04 -0.90
N LEU A 80 -8.20 -13.41 -0.16
CA LEU A 80 -8.10 -13.84 1.23
C LEU A 80 -7.74 -15.32 1.36
N ARG A 81 -8.36 -16.18 0.55
CA ARG A 81 -8.22 -17.65 0.61
C ARG A 81 -7.00 -18.16 -0.17
N GLY A 82 -6.46 -17.36 -1.07
CA GLY A 82 -5.40 -17.74 -1.99
C GLY A 82 -5.93 -18.03 -3.39
N LEU A 83 -5.09 -17.77 -4.38
CA LEU A 83 -5.37 -18.00 -5.79
C LEU A 83 -4.79 -19.35 -6.20
N TYR A 84 -5.61 -20.20 -6.83
CA TYR A 84 -5.20 -21.49 -7.38
C TYR A 84 -4.79 -21.33 -8.84
N GLY A 85 -3.71 -21.99 -9.24
CA GLY A 85 -3.19 -21.95 -10.62
C GLY A 85 -1.73 -21.53 -10.67
N ASN A 86 -1.27 -21.15 -11.86
CA ASN A 86 0.09 -20.66 -12.07
C ASN A 86 0.20 -19.16 -11.73
N ILE A 87 1.45 -18.67 -11.65
CA ILE A 87 1.76 -17.28 -11.30
C ILE A 87 1.13 -16.28 -12.27
N GLU A 88 1.05 -16.63 -13.55
CA GLU A 88 0.49 -15.76 -14.58
C GLU A 88 -1.02 -15.56 -14.39
N THR A 89 -1.75 -16.64 -14.13
CA THR A 89 -3.18 -16.57 -13.77
C THR A 89 -3.40 -15.80 -12.47
N ALA A 90 -2.56 -16.03 -11.46
CA ALA A 90 -2.65 -15.30 -10.19
C ALA A 90 -2.43 -13.79 -10.40
N ARG A 91 -1.43 -13.41 -11.20
CA ARG A 91 -1.17 -12.02 -11.59
C ARG A 91 -2.38 -11.38 -12.28
N MET A 92 -2.94 -12.06 -13.28
CA MET A 92 -4.12 -11.56 -14.00
C MET A 92 -5.32 -11.39 -13.07
N ALA A 93 -5.57 -12.36 -12.17
CA ALA A 93 -6.65 -12.30 -11.21
C ALA A 93 -6.47 -11.12 -10.22
N ILE A 94 -5.25 -10.89 -9.73
CA ILE A 94 -4.93 -9.74 -8.87
C ILE A 94 -5.22 -8.44 -9.62
N VAL A 95 -4.72 -8.28 -10.85
CA VAL A 95 -4.96 -7.04 -11.63
C VAL A 95 -6.45 -6.85 -11.92
N ALA A 96 -7.17 -7.90 -12.30
CA ALA A 96 -8.61 -7.84 -12.55
C ALA A 96 -9.38 -7.41 -11.29
N CYS A 97 -9.06 -7.98 -10.12
CA CYS A 97 -9.66 -7.59 -8.86
C CYS A 97 -9.38 -6.11 -8.52
N ALA A 98 -8.20 -5.58 -8.87
CA ALA A 98 -7.85 -4.18 -8.60
C ALA A 98 -8.68 -3.23 -9.48
N VAL A 99 -8.80 -3.54 -10.77
CA VAL A 99 -9.63 -2.78 -11.71
C VAL A 99 -11.10 -2.79 -11.27
N LEU A 100 -11.63 -3.97 -10.95
CA LEU A 100 -13.02 -4.10 -10.47
C LEU A 100 -13.26 -3.39 -9.14
N HIS A 101 -12.27 -3.36 -8.24
CA HIS A 101 -12.35 -2.59 -6.99
C HIS A 101 -12.48 -1.10 -7.27
N ASN A 102 -11.65 -0.55 -8.15
CA ASN A 102 -11.70 0.88 -8.49
C ASN A 102 -13.04 1.25 -9.13
N ILE A 103 -13.57 0.40 -10.02
CA ILE A 103 -14.91 0.59 -10.60
C ILE A 103 -15.98 0.60 -9.51
N ALA A 104 -15.91 -0.30 -8.55
CA ALA A 104 -16.87 -0.35 -7.45
C ALA A 104 -16.80 0.90 -6.52
N ILE A 105 -15.59 1.41 -6.28
CA ILE A 105 -15.39 2.69 -5.58
C ILE A 105 -16.05 3.84 -6.36
N ASP A 106 -15.83 3.93 -7.67
CA ASP A 106 -16.43 4.96 -8.53
C ASP A 106 -17.96 4.87 -8.54
N MET A 107 -18.50 3.65 -8.51
CA MET A 107 -19.93 3.37 -8.39
C MET A 107 -20.48 3.56 -6.97
N ARG A 108 -19.63 3.90 -5.99
CA ARG A 108 -19.96 4.03 -4.56
C ARG A 108 -20.58 2.76 -3.95
N GLU A 109 -20.19 1.59 -4.47
CA GLU A 109 -20.59 0.28 -3.93
C GLU A 109 -19.73 -0.16 -2.72
N ASP A 110 -18.66 0.59 -2.43
CA ASP A 110 -17.74 0.34 -1.32
C ASP A 110 -18.18 1.02 0.00
N LEU A 111 -19.35 1.66 0.00
CA LEU A 111 -19.94 2.24 1.20
C LEU A 111 -20.46 1.14 2.11
N PHE A 112 -19.64 0.73 3.10
CA PHE A 112 -20.24 0.20 4.32
C PHE A 112 -21.12 1.26 4.95
N PRO A 113 -22.23 0.90 5.61
CA PRO A 113 -23.06 1.88 6.30
C PRO A 113 -22.21 2.64 7.33
N GLY A 114 -21.88 3.91 7.02
CA GLY A 114 -21.14 4.82 7.91
C GLY A 114 -19.75 5.29 7.44
N GLU A 115 -19.19 4.79 6.33
CA GLU A 115 -17.95 5.33 5.74
C GLU A 115 -18.30 6.17 4.52
N GLU A 116 -18.13 7.49 4.58
CA GLU A 116 -18.29 8.35 3.39
C GLU A 116 -17.15 8.07 2.40
N ALA A 117 -17.48 7.99 1.12
CA ALA A 117 -16.46 7.91 0.07
C ALA A 117 -15.52 9.12 0.20
N PRO A 118 -14.18 8.93 0.09
CA PRO A 118 -13.24 10.03 0.14
C PRO A 118 -13.63 11.07 -0.92
N ALA A 119 -13.56 12.35 -0.55
CA ALA A 119 -13.87 13.43 -1.48
C ALA A 119 -12.94 13.33 -2.70
N ALA A 120 -13.45 13.63 -3.89
CA ALA A 120 -12.67 13.59 -5.12
C ALA A 120 -11.41 14.46 -4.97
N GLY A 121 -10.24 13.84 -4.83
CA GLY A 121 -8.96 14.51 -4.56
C GLY A 121 -8.27 14.12 -3.25
N GLU A 122 -8.93 13.40 -2.35
CA GLU A 122 -8.28 12.77 -1.20
C GLU A 122 -7.69 11.43 -1.61
N VAL A 123 -6.38 11.42 -1.87
CA VAL A 123 -5.63 10.18 -2.01
C VAL A 123 -5.69 9.44 -0.67
N LEU A 124 -6.19 8.20 -0.72
CA LEU A 124 -6.38 7.27 0.40
C LEU A 124 -5.23 7.26 1.43
#